data_AF-A0A8J5FVU0-F1
#
_entry.id   AF-A0A8J5FVU0-F1
#
_cell.length_a   1.000
_cell.length_b   1.000
_cell.length_c   1.000
_cell.angle_alpha   90.00
_cell.angle_beta   90.00
_cell.angle_gamma   90.00
#
_symmetry.space_group_name_H-M   'P 1'
#
loop_
_entity.id
_entity.type
_entity.pdbx_description
1 polymer ?
#
loop_
_entity_poly.entity_id
_entity_poly.type
_entity_poly.pdbx_seq_one_letter_code
_entity_poly.pdbx_strand_id
1 'polypeptide(L)'
;MLMYLAMRRPLAVYLVDFACHLPPPEFKISFKELEELSIPCGKYDEETIAFQLKVLACCGLGDEAYIPPTLHQVPPCPSMAAAREEMQQVVFGALDSLFARTALDPCDVNVLVANCSRFNPTPSISSMIVNHYRLRSYAPSTSAAWAAAPASSPSARARPPPGELKFDR
;
A
#
# COMPACT_ATOMS: atom_id res chain seq x y z
N MET A 1 27.84 10.40 -30.07
CA MET A 1 27.11 10.48 -28.78
C MET A 1 26.00 9.44 -28.66
N LEU A 2 25.13 9.28 -29.67
CA LEU A 2 24.06 8.26 -29.67
C LEU A 2 24.57 6.81 -29.57
N MET A 3 25.65 6.47 -30.27
CA MET A 3 26.23 5.10 -30.23
C MET A 3 26.86 4.76 -28.86
N TYR A 4 27.33 5.76 -28.11
CA TYR A 4 27.89 5.59 -26.76
C TYR A 4 26.80 5.26 -25.73
N LEU A 5 25.59 5.81 -25.90
CA LEU A 5 24.43 5.48 -25.06
C LEU A 5 23.87 4.10 -25.40
N ALA A 6 23.84 3.72 -26.69
CA ALA A 6 23.36 2.42 -27.14
C ALA A 6 24.28 1.24 -26.74
N MET A 7 25.59 1.50 -26.59
CA MET A 7 26.56 0.48 -26.14
C MET A 7 26.71 0.39 -24.61
N ARG A 8 26.06 1.27 -23.83
CA ARG A 8 25.98 1.09 -22.38
C ARG A 8 24.98 -0.02 -22.08
N ARG A 9 25.49 -1.17 -21.63
CA ARG A 9 24.63 -2.14 -20.93
C ARG A 9 23.97 -1.41 -19.76
N PRO A 10 22.64 -1.54 -19.56
CA PRO A 10 22.01 -0.98 -18.38
C PRO A 10 22.72 -1.55 -17.16
N LEU A 11 23.10 -0.66 -16.23
CA LEU A 11 23.67 -1.09 -14.95
C LEU A 11 22.65 -2.03 -14.30
N ALA A 12 23.10 -3.22 -13.93
CA ALA A 12 22.23 -4.18 -13.28
C ALA A 12 21.79 -3.64 -11.92
N VAL A 13 20.49 -3.67 -11.67
CA VAL A 13 19.87 -3.26 -10.40
C VAL A 13 19.49 -4.54 -9.66
N TYR A 14 19.90 -4.62 -8.39
CA TYR A 14 19.69 -5.81 -7.56
C TYR A 14 18.88 -5.44 -6.32
N LEU A 15 17.96 -6.34 -5.93
CA LEU A 15 17.32 -6.29 -4.62
C LEU A 15 18.28 -6.92 -3.61
N VAL A 16 18.81 -6.10 -2.70
CA VAL A 16 19.75 -6.57 -1.67
C VAL A 16 19.00 -7.20 -0.50
N ASP A 17 17.94 -6.54 -0.02
CA ASP A 17 17.16 -6.98 1.13
C ASP A 17 15.73 -6.39 1.08
N PHE A 18 14.81 -6.98 1.84
CA PHE A 18 13.46 -6.50 2.07
C PHE A 18 13.03 -6.78 3.52
N ALA A 19 12.23 -5.89 4.09
CA ALA A 19 11.64 -6.06 5.41
C ALA A 19 10.17 -5.63 5.41
N CYS A 20 9.38 -6.30 6.25
CA CYS A 20 7.97 -5.99 6.49
C CYS A 20 7.76 -5.76 7.98
N HIS A 21 6.86 -4.84 8.32
CA HIS A 21 6.42 -4.67 9.69
C HIS A 21 5.27 -5.63 10.00
N LEU A 22 5.40 -6.40 11.08
CA LEU A 22 4.32 -7.18 11.65
C LEU A 22 3.72 -6.39 12.83
N PRO A 23 2.45 -5.99 12.76
CA PRO A 23 1.82 -5.29 13.86
C PRO A 23 1.73 -6.16 15.13
N PRO A 24 1.59 -5.55 16.31
CA PRO A 24 1.36 -6.27 17.56
C PRO A 24 0.11 -7.18 17.49
N PRO A 25 0.13 -8.34 18.19
CA PRO A 25 -0.95 -9.32 18.13
C PRO A 25 -2.30 -8.78 18.64
N GLU A 26 -2.30 -7.74 19.47
CA GLU A 26 -3.53 -7.05 19.91
C GLU A 26 -4.30 -6.36 18.77
N PHE A 27 -3.67 -6.11 17.62
CA PHE A 27 -4.34 -5.49 16.46
C PHE A 27 -4.94 -6.51 15.50
N LYS A 28 -4.72 -7.79 15.76
CA LYS A 28 -5.28 -8.91 15.00
C LYS A 28 -6.78 -9.00 15.24
N ILE A 29 -7.53 -9.38 14.21
CA ILE A 29 -8.98 -9.49 14.29
C ILE A 29 -9.53 -10.63 13.43
N SER A 30 -10.51 -11.34 13.97
CA SER A 30 -11.31 -12.33 13.26
C SER A 30 -12.49 -11.69 12.53
N PHE A 31 -13.06 -12.38 11.54
CA PHE A 31 -14.27 -11.90 10.88
C PHE A 31 -15.47 -11.78 11.82
N LYS A 32 -15.54 -12.65 12.84
CA LYS A 32 -16.58 -12.59 13.87
C LYS A 32 -16.45 -11.32 14.72
N GLU A 33 -15.24 -11.02 15.18
CA GLU A 33 -14.99 -9.78 15.95
C GLU A 33 -15.24 -8.55 15.09
N LEU A 34 -14.87 -8.57 13.80
CA LEU A 34 -15.15 -7.47 12.88
C LEU A 34 -16.66 -7.24 12.69
N GLU A 35 -17.44 -8.31 12.60
CA GLU A 35 -18.91 -8.26 12.57
C GLU A 35 -19.47 -7.64 13.85
N GLU A 36 -19.02 -8.11 15.02
CA GLU A 36 -19.42 -7.64 16.35
C GLU A 36 -19.09 -6.15 16.57
N LEU A 37 -17.97 -5.66 16.01
CA LEU A 37 -17.63 -4.23 16.03
C LEU A 37 -18.50 -3.42 15.06
N SER A 38 -18.92 -4.00 13.94
CA SER A 38 -19.64 -3.30 12.87
C SER A 38 -21.12 -3.06 13.18
N ILE A 39 -21.79 -4.03 13.80
CA ILE A 39 -23.22 -3.94 14.19
C ILE A 39 -23.53 -2.71 15.06
N PRO A 40 -22.85 -2.48 16.20
CA PRO A 40 -23.16 -1.35 17.10
C PRO A 40 -22.79 0.00 16.51
N CYS A 41 -22.01 0.05 15.42
CA CYS A 41 -21.73 1.31 14.73
C CYS A 41 -22.97 1.91 14.06
N GLY A 42 -23.98 1.10 13.73
CA GLY A 42 -25.23 1.54 13.09
C GLY A 42 -25.05 2.22 11.73
N LYS A 43 -23.87 2.09 11.10
CA LYS A 43 -23.54 2.71 9.81
C LYS A 43 -23.95 1.86 8.61
N TYR A 44 -24.08 0.56 8.81
CA TYR A 44 -24.38 -0.43 7.79
C TYR A 44 -25.46 -1.37 8.31
N ASP A 45 -26.33 -1.80 7.42
CA ASP A 45 -27.28 -2.88 7.66
C ASP A 45 -26.59 -4.25 7.62
N GLU A 46 -27.25 -5.27 8.17
CA GLU A 46 -26.70 -6.63 8.29
C GLU A 46 -26.32 -7.23 6.93
N GLU A 47 -27.09 -6.97 5.86
CA GLU A 47 -26.77 -7.47 4.51
C GLU A 47 -25.48 -6.83 3.96
N THR A 48 -25.30 -5.53 4.18
CA THR A 48 -24.06 -4.83 3.79
C THR A 48 -22.86 -5.34 4.58
N ILE A 49 -23.00 -5.59 5.88
CA ILE A 49 -21.91 -6.16 6.72
C ILE A 49 -21.55 -7.56 6.21
N ALA A 50 -22.54 -8.43 5.99
CA ALA A 50 -22.32 -9.76 5.45
C ALA A 50 -21.63 -9.74 4.07
N PHE A 51 -22.03 -8.79 3.20
CA PHE A 51 -21.37 -8.59 1.91
C PHE A 51 -19.90 -8.17 2.07
N GLN A 52 -19.60 -7.21 2.96
CA GLN A 52 -18.23 -6.76 3.23
C GLN A 52 -17.36 -7.91 3.75
N LEU A 53 -17.85 -8.70 4.70
CA LEU A 53 -17.13 -9.87 5.23
C LEU A 53 -16.88 -10.93 4.14
N LYS A 54 -17.86 -11.18 3.27
CA LYS A 54 -17.69 -12.07 2.12
C LYS A 54 -16.63 -11.56 1.15
N VAL A 55 -16.62 -10.26 0.86
CA VAL A 55 -15.59 -9.63 0.01
C VAL A 55 -14.21 -9.79 0.65
N LEU A 56 -14.08 -9.54 1.96
CA LEU A 56 -12.81 -9.71 2.69
C LEU A 56 -12.31 -11.16 2.62
N ALA A 57 -13.18 -12.14 2.83
CA ALA A 57 -12.85 -13.56 2.69
C ALA A 57 -12.40 -13.92 1.27
N CYS A 58 -13.05 -13.37 0.24
CA CYS A 58 -12.66 -13.57 -1.16
C CYS A 58 -11.31 -12.92 -1.51
N CYS A 59 -10.87 -11.89 -0.78
CA CYS A 59 -9.57 -11.26 -0.96
C CYS A 59 -8.40 -12.06 -0.36
N GLY A 60 -8.65 -13.24 0.19
CA GLY A 60 -7.64 -14.06 0.86
C GLY A 60 -7.24 -13.53 2.24
N LEU A 61 -8.04 -12.63 2.82
CA LEU A 61 -7.93 -12.30 4.24
C LEU A 61 -8.58 -13.42 5.05
N GLY A 62 -8.01 -13.72 6.21
CA GLY A 62 -8.58 -14.65 7.17
C GLY A 62 -8.56 -14.03 8.57
N ASP A 63 -8.84 -14.85 9.59
CA ASP A 63 -8.89 -14.42 11.00
C ASP A 63 -7.52 -14.03 11.60
N GLU A 64 -6.50 -14.00 10.75
CA GLU A 64 -5.13 -13.61 11.06
C GLU A 64 -4.79 -12.19 10.57
N ALA A 65 -5.78 -11.47 10.03
CA ALA A 65 -5.60 -10.12 9.54
C ALA A 65 -5.49 -9.11 10.69
N TYR A 66 -4.79 -8.00 10.43
CA TYR A 66 -4.62 -6.90 11.38
C TYR A 66 -5.39 -5.67 10.89
N ILE A 67 -6.01 -4.95 11.82
CA ILE A 67 -6.66 -3.67 11.54
C ILE A 67 -6.14 -2.57 12.48
N PRO A 68 -6.20 -1.29 12.06
CA PRO A 68 -5.75 -0.18 12.89
C PRO A 68 -6.44 -0.15 14.26
N PRO A 69 -5.75 0.27 15.34
CA PRO A 69 -6.33 0.36 16.69
C PRO A 69 -7.56 1.27 16.79
N THR A 70 -7.70 2.23 15.87
CA THR A 70 -8.88 3.12 15.81
C THR A 70 -10.15 2.42 15.36
N LEU A 71 -10.03 1.29 14.66
CA LEU A 71 -11.16 0.48 14.19
C LEU A 71 -11.60 -0.57 15.22
N HIS A 72 -10.78 -0.85 16.22
CA HIS A 72 -11.15 -1.69 17.38
C HIS A 72 -12.07 -0.96 18.38
N GLN A 73 -12.28 0.35 18.19
CA GLN A 73 -13.13 1.17 19.07
C GLN A 73 -14.57 1.19 18.58
N VAL A 74 -15.53 1.22 19.52
CA VAL A 74 -16.96 1.36 19.22
C VAL A 74 -17.50 2.64 19.87
N PRO A 75 -17.87 3.69 19.10
CA PRO A 75 -17.74 3.79 17.64
C PRO A 75 -16.29 4.02 17.19
N PRO A 76 -15.92 3.66 15.94
CA PRO A 76 -14.59 3.90 15.40
C PRO A 76 -14.22 5.38 15.43
N CYS A 77 -13.01 5.68 15.88
CA CYS A 77 -12.49 7.05 16.00
C CYS A 77 -11.28 7.28 15.09
N PRO A 78 -11.44 7.23 13.75
CA PRO A 78 -10.34 7.52 12.85
C PRO A 78 -9.98 9.01 12.93
N SER A 79 -8.69 9.30 13.07
CA SER A 79 -8.17 10.66 13.05
C SER A 79 -6.87 10.73 12.24
N MET A 80 -6.54 11.93 11.74
CA MET A 80 -5.26 12.14 11.04
C MET A 80 -4.06 11.91 11.96
N ALA A 81 -4.20 12.17 13.26
CA ALA A 81 -3.16 11.88 14.25
C ALA A 81 -2.93 10.37 14.37
N ALA A 82 -4.01 9.59 14.53
CA ALA A 82 -3.90 8.14 14.66
C ALA A 82 -3.42 7.46 13.36
N ALA A 83 -3.87 7.93 12.19
CA ALA A 83 -3.36 7.45 10.91
C ALA A 83 -1.87 7.77 10.72
N ARG A 84 -1.40 8.92 11.21
CA ARG A 84 0.02 9.27 11.21
C ARG A 84 0.82 8.33 12.12
N GLU A 85 0.32 8.08 13.32
CA GLU A 85 0.97 7.19 14.29
C GLU A 85 1.10 5.76 13.75
N GLU A 86 0.01 5.20 13.20
CA GLU A 86 0.02 3.88 12.56
C GLU A 86 1.03 3.83 11.41
N MET A 87 1.00 4.82 10.52
CA MET A 87 1.93 4.87 9.40
C MET A 87 3.39 4.96 9.88
N GLN A 88 3.67 5.76 10.91
CA GLN A 88 5.02 5.85 11.49
C GLN A 88 5.47 4.52 12.08
N GLN A 89 4.61 3.83 12.83
CA GLN A 89 4.92 2.50 13.39
C GLN A 89 5.25 1.50 12.28
N VAL A 90 4.43 1.44 11.22
CA VAL A 90 4.62 0.51 10.09
C VAL A 90 5.88 0.83 9.31
N VAL A 91 6.06 2.09 8.92
CA VAL A 91 7.18 2.51 8.06
C VAL A 91 8.50 2.43 8.82
N PHE A 92 8.56 2.97 10.04
CA PHE A 92 9.80 2.95 10.83
C PHE A 92 10.13 1.53 11.29
N GLY A 93 9.14 0.74 11.74
CA GLY A 93 9.39 -0.65 12.11
C GLY A 93 9.95 -1.50 10.97
N ALA A 94 9.49 -1.29 9.73
CA ALA A 94 10.03 -1.95 8.55
C ALA A 94 11.45 -1.48 8.21
N LEU A 95 11.70 -0.17 8.25
CA LEU A 95 13.02 0.41 7.95
C LEU A 95 14.06 0.06 9.01
N ASP A 96 13.71 0.07 10.30
CA ASP A 96 14.59 -0.34 11.40
C ASP A 96 15.03 -1.79 11.21
N SER A 97 14.09 -2.68 10.86
CA SER A 97 14.39 -4.08 10.56
C SER A 97 15.29 -4.23 9.33
N LEU A 98 15.09 -3.41 8.30
CA LEU A 98 15.91 -3.41 7.08
C LEU A 98 17.34 -2.95 7.37
N PHE A 99 17.51 -1.83 8.07
CA PHE A 99 18.84 -1.31 8.41
C PHE A 99 19.58 -2.24 9.38
N ALA A 100 18.87 -2.84 10.34
CA ALA A 100 19.46 -3.82 11.26
C ALA A 100 19.99 -5.07 10.52
N ARG A 101 19.25 -5.58 9.52
CA ARG A 101 19.65 -6.77 8.75
C ARG A 101 20.78 -6.50 7.76
N THR A 102 20.75 -5.33 7.13
CA THR A 102 21.71 -4.99 6.07
C THR A 102 22.98 -4.34 6.60
N ALA A 103 22.97 -3.86 7.85
CA ALA A 103 24.04 -3.06 8.46
C ALA A 103 24.43 -1.82 7.63
N LEU A 104 23.49 -1.31 6.82
CA LEU A 104 23.67 -0.09 6.03
C LEU A 104 23.51 1.14 6.92
N ASP A 105 24.38 2.12 6.75
CA ASP A 105 24.15 3.46 7.29
C ASP A 105 23.01 4.12 6.50
N PRO A 106 21.94 4.62 7.15
CA PRO A 106 20.91 5.39 6.46
C PRO A 106 21.47 6.55 5.62
N CYS A 107 22.64 7.10 5.94
CA CYS A 107 23.34 8.12 5.17
C CYS A 107 23.80 7.64 3.78
N ASP A 108 23.94 6.33 3.56
CA ASP A 108 24.32 5.75 2.27
C ASP A 108 23.15 5.67 1.29
N VAL A 109 21.91 5.87 1.75
CA VAL A 109 20.72 5.85 0.88
C VAL A 109 20.63 7.15 0.08
N ASN A 110 20.80 7.05 -1.25
CA ASN A 110 20.73 8.21 -2.15
C ASN A 110 19.32 8.52 -2.68
N VAL A 111 18.47 7.50 -2.82
CA VAL A 111 17.14 7.63 -3.42
C VAL A 111 16.14 6.93 -2.53
N LEU A 112 15.11 7.67 -2.11
CA LEU A 112 13.96 7.14 -1.39
C LEU A 112 12.71 7.28 -2.26
N VAL A 113 12.03 6.16 -2.50
CA VAL A 113 10.72 6.13 -3.14
C VAL A 113 9.70 5.67 -2.10
N ALA A 114 8.76 6.55 -1.75
CA ALA A 114 7.67 6.25 -0.82
C ALA A 114 6.33 6.28 -1.56
N ASN A 115 5.50 5.26 -1.37
CA ASN A 115 4.16 5.17 -1.93
C ASN A 115 3.14 4.93 -0.82
N CYS A 116 2.01 5.61 -0.90
CA CYS A 116 0.84 5.41 -0.05
C CYS A 116 -0.42 5.79 -0.82
N SER A 117 -1.43 4.92 -0.84
CA SER A 117 -2.70 5.17 -1.53
C SER A 117 -3.77 5.79 -0.63
N ARG A 118 -3.67 5.62 0.69
CA ARG A 118 -4.73 6.03 1.64
C ARG A 118 -4.41 7.26 2.47
N PHE A 119 -3.17 7.74 2.47
CA PHE A 119 -2.72 8.71 3.47
C PHE A 119 -1.65 9.65 2.90
N ASN A 120 -2.03 10.88 2.55
CA ASN A 120 -1.11 11.91 2.04
C ASN A 120 -1.00 13.09 3.02
N PRO A 121 -0.28 12.92 4.14
CA PRO A 121 -0.14 13.96 5.15
C PRO A 121 0.79 15.09 4.70
N THR A 122 0.67 16.24 5.35
CA THR A 122 1.73 17.25 5.40
C THR A 122 2.34 17.25 6.80
N PRO A 123 3.65 17.03 6.97
CA PRO A 123 4.66 16.69 5.94
C PRO A 123 4.41 15.33 5.28
N SER A 124 4.97 15.12 4.07
CA SER A 124 4.82 13.87 3.31
C SER A 124 5.54 12.69 3.99
N ILE A 125 5.16 11.45 3.64
CA ILE A 125 5.81 10.23 4.15
C ILE A 125 7.32 10.25 3.89
N SER A 126 7.73 10.60 2.67
CA SER A 126 9.14 10.72 2.32
C SER A 126 9.87 11.74 3.19
N SER A 127 9.26 12.89 3.46
CA SER A 127 9.84 13.92 4.33
C SER A 127 9.97 13.44 5.78
N MET A 128 8.98 12.70 6.28
CA MET A 128 9.06 12.09 7.62
C MET A 128 10.19 11.07 7.73
N ILE A 129 10.37 10.20 6.72
CA ILE A 129 11.45 9.21 6.69
C ILE A 129 12.82 9.90 6.64
N VAL A 130 13.01 10.86 5.72
CA VAL A 130 14.28 11.59 5.56
C VAL A 130 14.68 12.27 6.86
N ASN A 131 13.72 12.94 7.53
CA ASN A 131 13.99 13.64 8.78
C ASN A 131 14.26 12.69 9.95
N HIS A 132 13.58 11.55 10.02
CA HIS A 132 13.74 10.57 11.09
C HIS A 132 15.12 9.88 11.04
N TYR A 133 15.49 9.35 9.87
CA TYR A 133 16.76 8.62 9.69
C TYR A 133 17.94 9.51 9.31
N ARG A 134 17.71 10.83 9.17
CA ARG A 134 18.73 11.79 8.72
C ARG A 134 19.40 11.35 7.42
N LEU A 135 18.60 10.84 6.49
CA LEU A 135 19.09 10.41 5.17
C LEU A 135 19.85 11.56 4.51
N ARG A 136 20.89 11.22 3.73
CA ARG A 136 21.76 12.22 3.12
C ARG A 136 20.96 13.23 2.30
N SER A 137 21.13 14.50 2.64
CA SER A 137 20.40 15.63 2.06
C SER A 137 20.83 15.93 0.62
N TYR A 138 20.46 15.10 -0.35
CA TYR A 138 20.49 15.47 -1.77
C TYR A 138 19.50 14.64 -2.61
N ALA A 139 18.21 15.00 -2.65
CA ALA A 139 17.31 14.70 -3.78
C ALA A 139 15.90 15.31 -3.63
N PRO A 140 15.24 15.69 -4.74
CA PRO A 140 13.83 16.08 -4.76
C PRO A 140 12.93 14.89 -4.44
N SER A 141 12.11 15.00 -3.40
CA SER A 141 11.11 13.98 -3.06
C SER A 141 9.95 14.01 -4.06
N THR A 142 9.85 13.01 -4.94
CA THR A 142 8.66 12.83 -5.79
C THR A 142 7.72 11.82 -5.15
N SER A 143 6.55 12.28 -4.69
CA SER A 143 5.44 11.40 -4.32
C SER A 143 4.73 10.98 -5.62
N ALA A 144 4.87 9.73 -6.04
CA ALA A 144 4.10 9.19 -7.16
C ALA A 144 2.70 8.79 -6.67
N ALA A 145 1.71 9.65 -6.88
CA ALA A 145 0.31 9.25 -6.83
C ALA A 145 0.02 8.47 -8.12
N TRP A 146 -0.19 7.16 -8.02
CA TRP A 146 -0.60 6.37 -9.16
C TRP A 146 -2.01 6.84 -9.58
N ALA A 147 -2.12 7.38 -10.79
CA ALA A 147 -3.41 7.49 -11.44
C ALA A 147 -3.92 6.07 -11.71
N ALA A 148 -5.16 5.78 -11.33
CA ALA A 148 -5.85 4.58 -11.78
C ALA A 148 -5.66 4.44 -13.30
N ALA A 149 -5.25 3.24 -13.74
CA ALA A 149 -5.00 2.97 -15.14
C ALA A 149 -6.22 3.42 -15.98
N PRO A 150 -6.07 4.29 -16.99
CA PRO A 150 -7.11 4.42 -18.00
C PRO A 150 -7.14 3.09 -18.76
N ALA A 151 -8.23 2.35 -18.58
CA ALA A 151 -8.56 1.20 -19.40
C ALA A 151 -8.81 1.67 -20.84
N SER A 152 -7.76 1.78 -21.64
CA SER A 152 -7.78 1.59 -23.10
C SER A 152 -6.42 1.94 -23.69
N SER A 153 -5.65 0.93 -24.07
CA SER A 153 -4.61 1.07 -25.09
C SER A 153 -5.28 1.22 -26.46
N PRO A 154 -4.97 2.25 -27.27
CA PRO A 154 -5.39 2.30 -28.66
C PRO A 154 -4.34 1.57 -29.50
N SER A 155 -4.61 0.32 -29.85
CA SER A 155 -3.90 -0.36 -30.94
C SER A 155 -4.91 -1.06 -31.82
N ALA A 156 -4.86 -0.66 -33.08
CA ALA A 156 -5.74 -0.99 -34.18
C ALA A 156 -6.14 -2.48 -34.26
N ARG A 157 -7.44 -2.72 -34.39
CA ARG A 157 -7.95 -3.84 -35.18
C ARG A 157 -9.25 -3.42 -35.85
N ALA A 158 -9.22 -3.41 -37.18
CA ALA A 158 -10.33 -3.07 -38.05
C ALA A 158 -11.58 -3.92 -37.73
N ARG A 159 -12.76 -3.31 -37.75
CA ARG A 159 -14.05 -4.02 -37.67
C ARG A 159 -14.25 -4.88 -38.92
N PRO A 160 -14.62 -6.16 -38.81
CA PRO A 160 -15.35 -6.83 -39.88
C PRO A 160 -16.86 -6.48 -39.80
N PRO A 161 -17.57 -6.49 -40.94
CA PRO A 161 -18.99 -6.12 -41.05
C PRO A 161 -19.95 -7.17 -40.45
N PRO A 162 -21.24 -6.82 -40.22
CA PRO A 162 -22.16 -7.65 -39.45
C PRO A 162 -22.70 -8.80 -40.32
N GLY A 163 -22.63 -10.01 -39.79
CA GLY A 163 -23.20 -11.22 -40.39
C GLY A 163 -23.42 -12.28 -39.31
N GLU A 164 -24.61 -12.85 -39.33
CA GLU A 164 -25.18 -13.84 -38.41
C GLU A 164 -24.25 -15.01 -38.07
N LEU A 165 -24.35 -15.56 -36.85
CA LEU A 165 -24.59 -17.00 -36.61
C LEU A 165 -24.81 -17.30 -35.12
N LYS A 166 -25.68 -18.31 -34.90
CA LYS A 166 -26.44 -18.68 -33.71
C LYS A 166 -25.71 -19.59 -32.70
N PHE A 167 -26.25 -19.57 -31.47
CA PHE A 167 -26.45 -20.66 -30.48
C PHE A 167 -25.19 -21.40 -29.95
N ASP A 168 -25.08 -21.83 -28.69
CA ASP A 168 -26.07 -22.45 -27.80
C ASP A 168 -25.57 -22.46 -26.33
N ARG A 169 -26.54 -22.49 -25.40
CA ARG A 169 -26.56 -22.79 -23.93
C ARG A 169 -25.35 -22.47 -23.03
#